data_AF-A0A1Y6JI68-F1
#
_entry.id   AF-A0A1Y6JI68-F1
#
_cell.length_a   1.000
_cell.length_b   1.000
_cell.length_c   1.000
_cell.angle_alpha   90.00
_cell.angle_beta   90.00
_cell.angle_gamma   90.00
#
_symmetry.space_group_name_H-M   'P 1'
#
loop_
_entity.id
_entity.type
_entity.pdbx_description
1 polymer ?
#
loop_
_entity_poly.entity_id
_entity_poly.type
_entity_poly.pdbx_seq_one_letter_code
_entity_poly.pdbx_strand_id
1 'polypeptide(L)'
;MMNTDASLAEPFAAPDRALMDAARQQIHTQIASLTLDFLPAMKEKLMPLKATLNAADSQFADNLATLTAQLKTFSTAAIDQKQQQIDADQSLSNEQKNQALTLLDAQRVRQALELNKVLAKAAHAIASTTDDLQQIRLQLVDSNLTETLQGQLNGFNQQAAGQKAKMDTEAEDRRLLDETVKTYEQHNLADVFKDALPTTEELSTIAIPSPHLMALQLGIGRLQTLIGKLSGALKYSDLITEREQLRTRYNNLLAESQTAQKEAKEVTRKLEELATLAGLDNNRMIWVQQSRKLSDSLYRFLENDVSKVKDPTLVNQQIEQFSAYMKSIYSVTRNA
;
A
#
# COMPACT_ATOMS: atom_id res chain seq x y z
N MET A 1 -1.18 49.75 -23.31
CA MET A 1 -1.81 48.94 -24.36
C MET A 1 -2.42 47.72 -23.68
N MET A 2 -3.73 47.57 -23.83
CA MET A 2 -4.52 46.46 -23.33
C MET A 2 -4.08 45.17 -24.03
N ASN A 3 -3.71 44.16 -23.26
CA ASN A 3 -3.85 42.77 -23.69
C ASN A 3 -5.11 42.22 -23.02
N THR A 4 -6.25 42.57 -23.59
CA THR A 4 -7.44 41.73 -23.57
C THR A 4 -7.21 40.57 -24.53
N ASP A 5 -6.29 39.68 -24.19
CA ASP A 5 -6.41 38.30 -24.62
C ASP A 5 -6.99 37.56 -23.44
N ALA A 6 -8.31 37.37 -23.50
CA ALA A 6 -8.97 36.27 -22.84
C ALA A 6 -8.42 34.96 -23.46
N SER A 7 -7.14 34.67 -23.19
CA SER A 7 -6.67 33.30 -23.08
C SER A 7 -7.68 32.63 -22.19
N LEU A 8 -8.40 31.65 -22.74
CA LEU A 8 -9.24 30.71 -22.03
C LEU A 8 -8.41 30.12 -20.88
N ALA A 9 -8.39 30.84 -19.75
CA ALA A 9 -7.60 30.50 -18.59
C ALA A 9 -8.13 29.14 -18.14
N GLU A 10 -7.23 28.15 -18.09
CA GLU A 10 -7.58 26.83 -17.56
C GLU A 10 -8.42 27.01 -16.29
N PRO A 11 -9.57 26.34 -16.18
CA PRO A 11 -10.45 26.50 -15.03
C PRO A 11 -9.67 26.26 -13.74
N PHE A 12 -9.84 27.13 -12.75
CA PHE A 12 -9.24 26.96 -11.42
C PHE A 12 -9.54 25.56 -10.90
N ALA A 13 -8.51 24.77 -10.66
CA ALA A 13 -8.66 23.38 -10.26
C ALA A 13 -9.04 23.34 -8.78
N ALA A 14 -10.27 22.93 -8.47
CA ALA A 14 -10.68 22.72 -7.10
C ALA A 14 -10.07 21.40 -6.56
N PRO A 15 -9.53 21.39 -5.33
CA PRO A 15 -9.17 20.16 -4.64
C PRO A 15 -10.41 19.29 -4.39
N ASP A 16 -10.26 17.98 -4.56
CA ASP A 16 -11.28 17.00 -4.15
C ASP A 16 -11.08 16.61 -2.68
N ARG A 17 -11.94 17.16 -1.81
CA ARG A 17 -11.89 16.92 -0.37
C ARG A 17 -12.20 15.47 0.01
N ALA A 18 -13.09 14.80 -0.72
CA ALA A 18 -13.43 13.40 -0.43
C ALA A 18 -12.23 12.49 -0.73
N LEU A 19 -11.52 12.74 -1.83
CA LEU A 19 -10.27 12.04 -2.13
C LEU A 19 -9.17 12.32 -1.09
N MET A 20 -9.04 13.56 -0.61
CA MET A 20 -8.09 13.90 0.45
C MET A 20 -8.39 13.16 1.76
N ASP A 21 -9.66 13.16 2.18
CA ASP A 21 -10.09 12.51 3.42
C ASP A 21 -9.92 10.99 3.32
N ALA A 22 -10.27 10.38 2.19
CA ALA A 22 -10.05 8.97 1.92
C ALA A 22 -8.57 8.61 1.94
N ALA A 23 -7.72 9.39 1.26
CA ALA A 23 -6.27 9.18 1.27
C ALA A 23 -5.70 9.29 2.69
N ARG A 24 -6.13 10.28 3.48
CA ARG A 24 -5.71 10.45 4.87
C ARG A 24 -6.08 9.25 5.74
N GLN A 25 -7.32 8.77 5.63
CA GLN A 25 -7.78 7.59 6.38
C GLN A 25 -6.98 6.34 6.01
N GLN A 26 -6.75 6.11 4.71
CA GLN A 26 -5.96 4.98 4.24
C GLN A 26 -4.52 5.05 4.75
N ILE A 27 -3.88 6.23 4.72
CA ILE A 27 -2.54 6.41 5.30
C ILE A 27 -2.52 6.06 6.79
N HIS A 28 -3.50 6.52 7.57
CA HIS A 28 -3.56 6.19 9.00
C HIS A 28 -3.70 4.70 9.26
N THR A 29 -4.59 4.02 8.52
CA THR A 29 -4.80 2.57 8.63
C THR A 29 -3.54 1.81 8.23
N GLN A 30 -2.91 2.18 7.10
CA GLN A 30 -1.71 1.51 6.60
C GLN A 30 -0.53 1.69 7.58
N ILE A 31 -0.31 2.90 8.11
CA ILE A 31 0.72 3.15 9.13
C ILE A 31 0.51 2.26 10.37
N ALA A 32 -0.73 2.07 10.81
CA ALA A 32 -1.02 1.23 11.98
C ALA A 32 -0.75 -0.27 11.72
N SER A 33 -0.83 -0.72 10.47
CA SER A 33 -0.60 -2.13 10.09
C SER A 33 0.86 -2.47 9.79
N LEU A 34 1.68 -1.48 9.42
CA LEU A 34 3.05 -1.70 8.97
C LEU A 34 4.02 -1.93 10.15
N THR A 35 4.77 -3.04 10.10
CA THR A 35 5.85 -3.30 11.08
C THR A 35 7.22 -2.88 10.56
N LEU A 36 7.51 -3.18 9.29
CA LEU A 36 8.73 -2.82 8.55
C LEU A 36 10.02 -3.18 9.28
N ASP A 37 10.05 -4.32 9.99
CA ASP A 37 11.23 -4.75 10.74
C ASP A 37 12.45 -5.01 9.84
N PHE A 38 12.22 -5.32 8.56
CA PHE A 38 13.26 -5.51 7.55
C PHE A 38 13.65 -4.21 6.83
N LEU A 39 12.97 -3.09 7.11
CA LEU A 39 13.22 -1.77 6.53
C LEU A 39 13.16 -0.66 7.62
N PRO A 40 14.12 -0.64 8.57
CA PRO A 40 14.08 0.29 9.70
C PRO A 40 14.05 1.76 9.26
N ALA A 41 14.79 2.12 8.21
CA ALA A 41 14.78 3.48 7.67
C ALA A 41 13.41 3.92 7.11
N MET A 42 12.59 2.98 6.61
CA MET A 42 11.21 3.30 6.20
C MET A 42 10.27 3.34 7.40
N LYS A 43 10.47 2.46 8.38
CA LYS A 43 9.74 2.47 9.65
C LYS A 43 9.86 3.81 10.36
N GLU A 44 11.07 4.37 10.43
CA GLU A 44 11.34 5.67 11.05
C GLU A 44 10.60 6.83 10.39
N LYS A 45 10.28 6.73 9.09
CA LYS A 45 9.54 7.77 8.35
C LYS A 45 8.04 7.75 8.59
N LEU A 46 7.47 6.67 9.11
CA LEU A 46 6.01 6.54 9.26
C LEU A 46 5.43 7.54 10.26
N MET A 47 6.09 7.74 11.41
CA MET A 47 5.62 8.69 12.42
C MET A 47 5.76 10.15 11.98
N PRO A 48 6.88 10.61 11.41
CA PRO A 48 6.99 11.90 10.75
C PRO A 48 5.92 12.10 9.67
N LEU A 49 5.69 11.10 8.80
CA LEU A 49 4.65 11.19 7.78
C LEU A 49 3.28 11.46 8.40
N LYS A 50 2.89 10.69 9.42
CA LYS A 50 1.60 10.86 10.11
C LYS A 50 1.47 12.25 10.73
N ALA A 51 2.52 12.73 11.38
CA ALA A 51 2.54 14.05 12.01
C ALA A 51 2.42 15.17 10.97
N THR A 52 3.24 15.13 9.92
CA THR A 52 3.23 16.12 8.83
C THR A 52 1.88 16.12 8.10
N LEU A 53 1.30 14.95 7.80
CA LEU A 53 -0.03 14.87 7.18
C LEU A 53 -1.12 15.51 8.05
N ASN A 54 -1.13 15.22 9.35
CA ASN A 54 -2.13 15.80 10.26
C ASN A 54 -1.97 17.32 10.39
N ALA A 55 -0.73 17.80 10.47
CA ALA A 55 -0.46 19.24 10.50
C ALA A 55 -0.90 19.91 9.19
N ALA A 56 -0.58 19.31 8.04
CA ALA A 56 -0.95 19.81 6.72
C ALA A 56 -2.47 19.84 6.54
N ASP A 57 -3.20 18.80 6.97
CA ASP A 57 -4.67 18.77 6.90
C ASP A 57 -5.34 19.83 7.80
N SER A 58 -4.83 20.03 9.02
CA SER A 58 -5.31 21.11 9.90
C SER A 58 -5.07 22.48 9.26
N GLN A 59 -3.84 22.75 8.81
CA GLN A 59 -3.51 24.02 8.19
C GLN A 59 -4.28 24.27 6.89
N PHE A 60 -4.52 23.22 6.10
CA PHE A 60 -5.36 23.32 4.91
C PHE A 60 -6.77 23.79 5.28
N ALA A 61 -7.40 23.15 6.26
CA ALA A 61 -8.76 23.50 6.70
C ALA A 61 -8.83 24.91 7.31
N ASP A 62 -7.87 25.26 8.17
CA ASP A 62 -7.81 26.55 8.86
C ASP A 62 -7.62 27.72 7.87
N ASN A 63 -6.73 27.56 6.89
CA ASN A 63 -6.53 28.56 5.85
C ASN A 63 -7.77 28.70 4.95
N LEU A 64 -8.43 27.60 4.61
CA LEU A 64 -9.67 27.63 3.82
C LEU A 64 -10.80 28.37 4.57
N ALA A 65 -10.95 28.10 5.87
CA ALA A 65 -11.92 28.78 6.72
C ALA A 65 -11.61 30.28 6.86
N THR A 66 -10.34 30.63 7.03
CA THR A 66 -9.88 32.03 7.12
C THR A 66 -10.17 32.79 5.83
N LEU A 67 -9.85 32.22 4.67
CA LEU A 67 -10.16 32.82 3.36
C LEU A 67 -11.67 33.01 3.18
N THR A 68 -12.46 32.01 3.55
CA THR A 68 -13.92 32.07 3.48
C THR A 68 -14.49 33.18 4.37
N ALA A 69 -13.94 33.35 5.58
CA ALA A 69 -14.33 34.43 6.47
C ALA A 69 -13.95 35.81 5.90
N GLN A 70 -12.73 35.95 5.39
CA GLN A 70 -12.25 37.20 4.79
C GLN A 70 -13.07 37.62 3.57
N LEU A 71 -13.45 36.67 2.72
CA LEU A 71 -14.34 36.89 1.58
C LEU A 71 -15.74 37.36 2.01
N LYS A 72 -16.29 36.83 3.12
CA LYS A 72 -17.57 37.30 3.66
C LYS A 72 -17.49 38.73 4.18
N THR A 73 -16.34 39.15 4.72
CA THR A 73 -16.10 40.55 5.13
C THR A 73 -16.02 41.49 3.93
N PHE A 74 -15.54 41.00 2.77
CA PHE A 74 -15.57 41.71 1.50
C PHE A 74 -16.98 41.61 0.87
N SER A 75 -17.97 42.27 1.46
CA SER A 75 -19.33 42.33 0.90
C SER A 75 -19.39 43.33 -0.26
N THR A 76 -19.21 42.83 -1.49
CA THR A 76 -19.35 43.62 -2.73
C THR A 76 -20.72 44.31 -2.80
N ALA A 77 -21.79 43.59 -2.45
CA ALA A 77 -23.15 44.12 -2.43
C ALA A 77 -23.32 45.32 -1.48
N ALA A 78 -22.67 45.32 -0.31
CA ALA A 78 -22.77 46.43 0.64
C ALA A 78 -22.01 47.67 0.14
N ILE A 79 -20.89 47.48 -0.57
CA ILE A 79 -20.13 48.58 -1.18
C ILE A 79 -20.93 49.18 -2.34
N ASP A 80 -21.50 48.34 -3.20
CA ASP A 80 -22.28 48.77 -4.35
C ASP A 80 -23.57 49.50 -3.92
N GLN A 81 -24.23 49.02 -2.87
CA GLN A 81 -25.39 49.70 -2.30
C GLN A 81 -25.03 51.09 -1.78
N LYS A 82 -23.88 51.23 -1.08
CA LYS A 82 -23.40 52.55 -0.62
C LYS A 82 -23.09 53.47 -1.79
N GLN A 83 -22.51 52.95 -2.87
CA GLN A 83 -22.22 53.73 -4.07
C GLN A 83 -23.52 54.26 -4.70
N GLN A 84 -24.52 53.39 -4.89
CA GLN A 84 -25.84 53.79 -5.39
C GLN A 84 -26.54 54.83 -4.51
N GLN A 85 -26.40 54.71 -3.18
CA GLN A 85 -26.94 55.68 -2.23
C GLN A 85 -26.28 57.06 -2.38
N ILE A 86 -24.96 57.11 -2.53
CA ILE A 86 -24.21 58.36 -2.75
C ILE A 86 -24.64 59.00 -4.09
N ASP A 87 -24.76 58.20 -5.14
CA ASP A 87 -25.13 58.69 -6.47
C ASP A 87 -26.56 59.25 -6.51
N ALA A 88 -27.50 58.56 -5.85
CA ALA A 88 -28.91 58.92 -5.80
C ALA A 88 -29.25 60.08 -4.84
N ASP A 89 -28.36 60.43 -3.90
CA ASP A 89 -28.63 61.48 -2.92
C ASP A 89 -28.65 62.86 -3.59
N GLN A 90 -29.81 63.53 -3.57
CA GLN A 90 -29.99 64.86 -4.17
C GLN A 90 -29.55 66.00 -3.24
N SER A 91 -29.28 65.71 -1.96
CA SER A 91 -28.87 66.71 -0.97
C SER A 91 -27.37 67.03 -1.01
N LEU A 92 -26.56 66.16 -1.64
CA LEU A 92 -25.12 66.30 -1.75
C LEU A 92 -24.71 67.12 -2.99
N SER A 93 -23.78 68.05 -2.82
CA SER A 93 -23.09 68.70 -3.94
C SER A 93 -22.21 67.71 -4.70
N ASN A 94 -21.82 68.05 -5.94
CA ASN A 94 -20.91 67.23 -6.72
C ASN A 94 -19.56 67.00 -6.00
N GLU A 95 -19.04 68.02 -5.32
CA GLU A 95 -17.82 67.91 -4.51
C GLU A 95 -18.01 66.95 -3.34
N GLN A 96 -19.16 67.00 -2.66
CA GLN A 96 -19.48 66.10 -1.55
C GLN A 96 -19.64 64.64 -2.01
N LYS A 97 -20.29 64.41 -3.17
CA LYS A 97 -20.37 63.08 -3.80
C LYS A 97 -18.98 62.55 -4.14
N ASN A 98 -18.15 63.36 -4.78
CA ASN A 98 -16.79 62.96 -5.14
C ASN A 98 -15.94 62.61 -3.91
N GLN A 99 -16.06 63.37 -2.80
CA GLN A 99 -15.39 63.04 -1.54
C GLN A 99 -15.89 61.72 -0.94
N ALA A 100 -17.21 61.49 -0.92
CA ALA A 100 -17.79 60.26 -0.41
C ALA A 100 -17.38 59.04 -1.23
N LEU A 101 -17.39 59.14 -2.57
CA LEU A 101 -16.90 58.10 -3.48
C LEU A 101 -15.41 57.82 -3.27
N THR A 102 -14.58 58.86 -3.08
CA THR A 102 -13.15 58.69 -2.78
C THR A 102 -12.92 57.91 -1.48
N LEU A 103 -13.71 58.17 -0.44
CA LEU A 103 -13.64 57.43 0.82
C LEU A 103 -14.10 55.97 0.66
N LEU A 104 -15.13 55.73 -0.14
CA LEU A 104 -15.63 54.38 -0.45
C LEU A 104 -14.60 53.58 -1.24
N ASP A 105 -13.95 54.18 -2.22
CA ASP A 105 -12.86 53.57 -2.99
C ASP A 105 -11.65 53.26 -2.08
N ALA A 106 -11.29 54.18 -1.18
CA ALA A 106 -10.24 53.94 -0.20
C ALA A 106 -10.59 52.76 0.74
N GLN A 107 -11.87 52.61 1.12
CA GLN A 107 -12.33 51.44 1.88
C GLN A 107 -12.17 50.15 1.04
N ARG A 108 -12.59 50.16 -0.22
CA ARG A 108 -12.47 49.00 -1.13
C ARG A 108 -11.02 48.56 -1.30
N VAL A 109 -10.11 49.50 -1.53
CA VAL A 109 -8.67 49.23 -1.65
C VAL A 109 -8.11 48.61 -0.37
N ARG A 110 -8.48 49.13 0.82
CA ARG A 110 -8.04 48.54 2.09
C ARG A 110 -8.52 47.10 2.26
N GLN A 111 -9.79 46.82 1.94
CA GLN A 111 -10.32 45.46 2.02
C GLN A 111 -9.63 44.52 1.03
N ALA A 112 -9.27 45.02 -0.17
CA ALA A 112 -8.59 44.23 -1.19
C ALA A 112 -7.15 43.91 -0.78
N LEU A 113 -6.45 44.88 -0.18
CA LEU A 113 -5.12 44.68 0.41
C LEU A 113 -5.15 43.63 1.52
N GLU A 114 -6.12 43.69 2.44
CA GLU A 114 -6.23 42.68 3.50
C GLU A 114 -6.57 41.30 2.95
N LEU A 115 -7.47 41.21 1.96
CA LEU A 115 -7.73 39.93 1.29
C LEU A 115 -6.47 39.37 0.62
N ASN A 116 -5.71 40.19 -0.10
CA ASN A 116 -4.49 39.75 -0.77
C ASN A 116 -3.41 39.30 0.23
N LYS A 117 -3.29 39.94 1.40
CA LYS A 117 -2.40 39.48 2.48
C LYS A 117 -2.81 38.11 3.00
N VAL A 118 -4.10 37.91 3.29
CA VAL A 118 -4.63 36.63 3.79
C VAL A 118 -4.45 35.54 2.72
N LEU A 119 -4.73 35.86 1.46
CA LEU A 119 -4.55 34.99 0.31
C LEU A 119 -3.08 34.56 0.14
N ALA A 120 -2.14 35.50 0.16
CA ALA A 120 -0.71 35.22 0.05
C ALA A 120 -0.21 34.32 1.20
N LYS A 121 -0.65 34.60 2.43
CA LYS A 121 -0.31 33.78 3.59
C LYS A 121 -0.85 32.37 3.45
N ALA A 122 -2.11 32.21 3.05
CA ALA A 122 -2.74 30.91 2.85
C ALA A 122 -2.07 30.10 1.74
N ALA A 123 -1.82 30.73 0.58
CA ALA A 123 -1.13 30.10 -0.54
C ALA A 123 0.24 29.56 -0.13
N HIS A 124 1.03 30.37 0.57
CA HIS A 124 2.35 29.98 1.03
C HIS A 124 2.31 28.87 2.09
N ALA A 125 1.43 28.98 3.08
CA ALA A 125 1.31 27.97 4.14
C ALA A 125 0.89 26.59 3.60
N ILE A 126 -0.07 26.57 2.67
CA ILE A 126 -0.53 25.33 2.02
C ILE A 126 0.58 24.76 1.13
N ALA A 127 1.26 25.59 0.34
CA ALA A 127 2.37 25.14 -0.50
C ALA A 127 3.51 24.54 0.36
N SER A 128 3.92 25.24 1.43
CA SER A 128 4.97 24.77 2.33
C SER A 128 4.65 23.41 2.95
N THR A 129 3.46 23.25 3.54
CA THR A 129 3.07 21.97 4.15
C THR A 129 2.90 20.85 3.13
N THR A 130 2.51 21.19 1.90
CA THR A 130 2.42 20.24 0.80
C THR A 130 3.81 19.75 0.36
N ASP A 131 4.78 20.66 0.30
CA ASP A 131 6.17 20.32 -0.02
C ASP A 131 6.84 19.53 1.11
N ASP A 132 6.62 19.89 2.37
CA ASP A 132 7.07 19.12 3.53
C ASP A 132 6.58 17.68 3.46
N LEU A 133 5.30 17.48 3.11
CA LEU A 133 4.72 16.15 2.94
C LEU A 133 5.33 15.42 1.74
N GLN A 134 5.55 16.11 0.61
CA GLN A 134 6.15 15.51 -0.58
C GLN A 134 7.60 15.05 -0.34
N GLN A 135 8.35 15.77 0.51
CA GLN A 135 9.74 15.45 0.82
C GLN A 135 9.90 14.13 1.59
N ILE A 136 8.87 13.66 2.30
CA ILE A 136 8.90 12.38 3.01
C ILE A 136 8.69 11.23 2.02
N ARG A 137 9.72 10.92 1.24
CA ARG A 137 9.71 9.85 0.21
C ARG A 137 9.73 8.45 0.84
N LEU A 138 8.81 7.60 0.40
CA LEU A 138 8.68 6.20 0.83
C LEU A 138 9.00 5.19 -0.26
N GLN A 139 9.40 5.68 -1.44
CA GLN A 139 9.93 4.85 -2.50
C GLN A 139 11.33 4.34 -2.11
N LEU A 140 11.54 3.05 -2.34
CA LEU A 140 12.84 2.42 -2.23
C LEU A 140 13.62 2.75 -3.50
N VAL A 141 14.53 3.73 -3.41
CA VAL A 141 15.37 4.14 -4.55
C VAL A 141 16.28 2.97 -4.94
N ASP A 142 16.25 2.59 -6.22
CA ASP A 142 17.10 1.56 -6.84
C ASP A 142 17.09 0.19 -6.14
N SER A 143 15.95 -0.21 -5.55
CA SER A 143 15.88 -1.51 -4.88
C SER A 143 15.35 -2.60 -5.82
N ASN A 144 16.17 -3.60 -6.10
CA ASN A 144 15.72 -4.91 -6.60
C ASN A 144 15.11 -5.77 -5.48
N LEU A 145 14.68 -5.16 -4.37
CA LEU A 145 14.28 -5.87 -3.15
C LEU A 145 13.04 -6.73 -3.40
N THR A 146 12.02 -6.19 -4.07
CA THR A 146 10.81 -6.95 -4.41
C THR A 146 11.16 -8.17 -5.27
N GLU A 147 11.98 -7.99 -6.29
CA GLU A 147 12.43 -9.09 -7.17
C GLU A 147 13.26 -10.12 -6.41
N THR A 148 14.16 -9.67 -5.53
CA THR A 148 14.99 -10.52 -4.67
C THR A 148 14.13 -11.36 -3.74
N LEU A 149 13.17 -10.74 -3.05
CA LEU A 149 12.23 -11.44 -2.16
C LEU A 149 11.33 -12.40 -2.94
N GLN A 150 10.87 -12.02 -4.13
CA GLN A 150 10.10 -12.92 -4.99
C GLN A 150 10.94 -14.13 -5.44
N GLY A 151 12.21 -13.92 -5.79
CA GLY A 151 13.16 -14.98 -6.10
C GLY A 151 13.38 -15.93 -4.92
N GLN A 152 13.55 -15.39 -3.71
CA GLN A 152 13.65 -16.18 -2.48
C GLN A 152 12.39 -17.01 -2.22
N LEU A 153 11.21 -16.41 -2.34
CA LEU A 153 9.93 -17.10 -2.17
C LEU A 153 9.77 -18.26 -3.16
N ASN A 154 10.12 -18.02 -4.43
CA ASN A 154 10.10 -19.05 -5.46
C ASN A 154 11.06 -20.20 -5.13
N GLY A 155 12.27 -19.88 -4.65
CA GLY A 155 13.26 -20.86 -4.20
C GLY A 155 12.74 -21.74 -3.06
N PHE A 156 12.17 -21.14 -2.00
CA PHE A 156 11.61 -21.90 -0.88
C PHE A 156 10.42 -22.76 -1.29
N ASN A 157 9.55 -22.27 -2.17
CA ASN A 157 8.42 -23.04 -2.68
C ASN A 157 8.87 -24.25 -3.52
N GLN A 158 9.89 -24.06 -4.37
CA GLN A 158 10.49 -25.16 -5.14
C GLN A 158 11.14 -26.20 -4.22
N GLN A 159 11.87 -25.74 -3.20
CA GLN A 159 12.49 -26.62 -2.21
C GLN A 159 11.44 -27.46 -1.47
N ALA A 160 10.38 -26.83 -0.96
CA ALA A 160 9.30 -27.52 -0.25
C ALA A 160 8.57 -28.53 -1.15
N ALA A 161 8.31 -28.17 -2.42
CA ALA A 161 7.71 -29.09 -3.39
C ALA A 161 8.62 -30.30 -3.69
N GLY A 162 9.92 -30.06 -3.87
CA GLY A 162 10.91 -31.11 -4.09
C GLY A 162 11.05 -32.04 -2.88
N GLN A 163 11.05 -31.50 -1.66
CA GLN A 163 11.06 -32.28 -0.43
C GLN A 163 9.78 -33.10 -0.27
N LYS A 164 8.61 -32.54 -0.62
CA LYS A 164 7.35 -33.28 -0.62
C LYS A 164 7.36 -34.47 -1.58
N ALA A 165 7.85 -34.29 -2.80
CA ALA A 165 7.98 -35.41 -3.75
C ALA A 165 8.89 -36.53 -3.22
N LYS A 166 9.99 -36.16 -2.55
CA LYS A 166 10.87 -37.13 -1.87
C LYS A 166 10.16 -37.82 -0.69
N MET A 167 9.46 -37.07 0.15
CA MET A 167 8.68 -37.64 1.26
C MET A 167 7.64 -38.65 0.78
N ASP A 168 6.92 -38.35 -0.31
CA ASP A 168 5.91 -39.25 -0.86
C ASP A 168 6.55 -40.57 -1.36
N THR A 169 7.77 -40.50 -1.91
CA THR A 169 8.56 -41.69 -2.30
C THR A 169 9.00 -42.51 -1.07
N GLU A 170 9.59 -41.86 -0.07
CA GLU A 170 10.06 -42.52 1.16
C GLU A 170 8.89 -43.14 1.96
N ALA A 171 7.71 -42.51 1.93
CA ALA A 171 6.50 -43.01 2.58
C ALA A 171 5.97 -44.29 1.91
N GLU A 172 5.98 -44.36 0.58
CA GLU A 172 5.56 -45.56 -0.15
C GLU A 172 6.54 -46.72 0.06
N ASP A 173 7.85 -46.43 0.01
CA ASP A 173 8.89 -47.42 0.29
C ASP A 173 8.75 -48.00 1.70
N ARG A 174 8.52 -47.13 2.68
CA ARG A 174 8.29 -47.54 4.05
C ARG A 174 7.03 -48.39 4.17
N ARG A 175 5.93 -48.02 3.51
CA ARG A 175 4.67 -48.79 3.52
C ARG A 175 4.88 -50.22 3.01
N LEU A 176 5.67 -50.38 1.94
CA LEU A 176 6.02 -51.70 1.40
C LEU A 176 6.86 -52.52 2.39
N LEU A 177 7.86 -51.92 3.03
CA LEU A 177 8.68 -52.62 4.03
C LEU A 177 7.88 -52.95 5.31
N ASP A 178 6.99 -52.06 5.77
CA ASP A 178 6.09 -52.27 6.90
C ASP A 178 5.18 -53.49 6.66
N GLU A 179 4.56 -53.59 5.49
CA GLU A 179 3.70 -54.73 5.15
C GLU A 179 4.50 -56.03 4.99
N THR A 180 5.74 -55.94 4.51
CA THR A 180 6.65 -57.09 4.40
C THR A 180 7.05 -57.63 5.77
N VAL A 181 7.45 -56.75 6.69
CA VAL A 181 7.76 -57.10 8.08
C VAL A 181 6.57 -57.80 8.73
N LYS A 182 5.39 -57.16 8.66
CA LYS A 182 4.15 -57.71 9.21
C LYS A 182 3.82 -59.09 8.66
N THR A 183 3.92 -59.27 7.34
CA THR A 183 3.64 -60.55 6.70
C THR A 183 4.68 -61.61 7.07
N TYR A 184 5.96 -61.23 7.14
CA TYR A 184 7.06 -62.12 7.51
C TYR A 184 6.90 -62.65 8.93
N GLU A 185 6.51 -61.78 9.87
CA GLU A 185 6.23 -62.12 11.26
C GLU A 185 4.94 -62.94 11.40
N GLN A 186 3.87 -62.59 10.68
CA GLN A 186 2.58 -63.30 10.73
C GLN A 186 2.70 -64.79 10.35
N HIS A 187 3.59 -65.12 9.42
CA HIS A 187 3.80 -66.50 8.97
C HIS A 187 5.01 -67.17 9.63
N ASN A 188 5.59 -66.57 10.67
CA ASN A 188 6.76 -67.07 11.41
C ASN A 188 7.93 -67.45 10.49
N LEU A 189 8.16 -66.66 9.42
CA LEU A 189 9.15 -67.02 8.40
C LEU A 189 10.59 -66.97 8.94
N ALA A 190 10.83 -66.30 10.06
CA ALA A 190 12.13 -66.33 10.75
C ALA A 190 12.53 -67.74 11.21
N ASP A 191 11.57 -68.60 11.56
CA ASP A 191 11.85 -69.98 11.99
C ASP A 191 12.20 -70.90 10.80
N VAL A 192 11.65 -70.58 9.63
CA VAL A 192 11.84 -71.31 8.37
C VAL A 192 13.11 -70.85 7.67
N PHE A 193 13.35 -69.54 7.62
CA PHE A 193 14.48 -68.90 6.95
C PHE A 193 15.32 -68.12 7.97
N LYS A 194 16.27 -68.82 8.60
CA LYS A 194 17.04 -68.31 9.74
C LYS A 194 18.14 -67.32 9.37
N ASP A 195 18.81 -67.57 8.24
CA ASP A 195 20.03 -66.85 7.87
C ASP A 195 19.83 -65.74 6.83
N ALA A 196 18.74 -65.84 6.05
CA ALA A 196 18.44 -64.94 4.94
C ALA A 196 16.92 -64.78 4.74
N LEU A 197 16.51 -63.68 4.13
CA LEU A 197 15.17 -63.51 3.59
C LEU A 197 14.99 -64.46 2.39
N PRO A 198 13.78 -65.04 2.24
CA PRO A 198 13.51 -66.01 1.20
C PRO A 198 13.54 -65.38 -0.19
N THR A 199 14.01 -66.14 -1.16
CA THR A 199 13.93 -65.81 -2.58
C THR A 199 12.50 -65.96 -3.11
N THR A 200 12.22 -65.39 -4.28
CA THR A 200 10.93 -65.52 -4.97
C THR A 200 10.56 -66.99 -5.20
N GLU A 201 11.55 -67.83 -5.53
CA GLU A 201 11.39 -69.27 -5.76
C GLU A 201 11.03 -69.99 -4.45
N GLU A 202 11.77 -69.73 -3.37
CA GLU A 202 11.50 -70.32 -2.05
C GLU A 202 10.11 -69.92 -1.52
N LEU A 203 9.72 -68.66 -1.69
CA LEU A 203 8.37 -68.18 -1.31
C LEU A 203 7.25 -68.92 -2.06
N SER A 204 7.48 -69.35 -3.31
CA SER A 204 6.47 -70.06 -4.11
C SER A 204 6.20 -71.49 -3.64
N THR A 205 7.09 -72.05 -2.81
CA THR A 205 6.99 -73.42 -2.29
C THR A 205 6.25 -73.51 -0.95
N ILE A 206 5.97 -72.38 -0.30
CA ILE A 206 5.30 -72.32 1.00
C ILE A 206 3.82 -71.99 0.80
N ALA A 207 2.96 -72.63 1.61
CA ALA A 207 1.52 -72.40 1.61
C ALA A 207 1.13 -71.05 2.28
N ILE A 208 1.53 -69.93 1.66
CA ILE A 208 1.14 -68.57 2.07
C ILE A 208 0.00 -68.08 1.15
N PRO A 209 -1.04 -67.41 1.68
CA PRO A 209 -2.08 -66.81 0.84
C PRO A 209 -1.50 -65.84 -0.19
N SER A 210 -2.02 -65.88 -1.43
CA SER A 210 -1.52 -65.08 -2.55
C SER A 210 -1.28 -63.58 -2.25
N PRO A 211 -2.18 -62.85 -1.55
CA PRO A 211 -1.93 -61.44 -1.21
C PRO A 211 -0.69 -61.23 -0.34
N HIS A 212 -0.44 -62.12 0.63
CA HIS A 212 0.73 -62.07 1.51
C HIS A 212 2.01 -62.44 0.76
N LEU A 213 1.94 -63.44 -0.13
CA LEU A 213 3.06 -63.82 -0.98
C LEU A 213 3.47 -62.66 -1.90
N MET A 214 2.50 -61.95 -2.48
CA MET A 214 2.75 -60.77 -3.32
C MET A 214 3.39 -59.63 -2.52
N ALA A 215 2.91 -59.37 -1.29
CA ALA A 215 3.49 -58.35 -0.41
C ALA A 215 4.96 -58.64 -0.07
N LEU A 216 5.27 -59.90 0.29
CA LEU A 216 6.64 -60.35 0.56
C LEU A 216 7.55 -60.19 -0.66
N GLN A 217 7.10 -60.65 -1.83
CA GLN A 217 7.88 -60.55 -3.07
C GLN A 217 8.17 -59.08 -3.45
N LEU A 218 7.17 -58.21 -3.40
CA LEU A 218 7.31 -56.79 -3.73
C LEU A 218 8.25 -56.08 -2.77
N GLY A 219 8.09 -56.27 -1.46
CA GLY A 219 8.92 -55.56 -0.49
C GLY A 219 10.35 -56.10 -0.38
N ILE A 220 10.57 -57.41 -0.55
CA ILE A 220 11.94 -57.96 -0.65
C ILE A 220 12.63 -57.43 -1.93
N GLY A 221 11.93 -57.40 -3.07
CA GLY A 221 12.47 -56.80 -4.29
C GLY A 221 12.76 -55.30 -4.16
N ARG A 222 11.90 -54.56 -3.44
CA ARG A 222 12.14 -53.15 -3.14
C ARG A 222 13.33 -52.96 -2.21
N LEU A 223 13.47 -53.78 -1.17
CA LEU A 223 14.61 -53.78 -0.26
C LEU A 223 15.93 -54.02 -1.01
N GLN A 224 15.96 -54.98 -1.95
CA GLN A 224 17.12 -55.21 -2.82
C GLN A 224 17.51 -53.94 -3.59
N THR A 225 16.51 -53.24 -4.14
CA THR A 225 16.71 -51.99 -4.88
C THR A 225 17.26 -50.89 -3.97
N LEU A 226 16.71 -50.73 -2.76
CA LEU A 226 17.10 -49.69 -1.81
C LEU A 226 18.53 -49.88 -1.29
N ILE A 227 18.91 -51.12 -0.97
CA ILE A 227 20.23 -51.44 -0.43
C ILE A 227 21.30 -51.52 -1.55
N GLY A 228 20.89 -51.60 -2.82
CA GLY A 228 21.81 -51.67 -3.96
C GLY A 228 22.65 -52.94 -4.02
N LYS A 229 22.26 -54.00 -3.28
CA LYS A 229 22.92 -55.31 -3.31
C LYS A 229 22.34 -56.14 -4.46
N LEU A 230 23.16 -56.39 -5.48
CA LEU A 230 22.81 -57.26 -6.62
C LEU A 230 23.14 -58.74 -6.38
N SER A 231 24.04 -59.03 -5.44
CA SER A 231 24.54 -60.39 -5.19
C SER A 231 24.94 -60.55 -3.73
N GLY A 232 24.00 -61.04 -2.93
CA GLY A 232 24.16 -61.34 -1.51
C GLY A 232 22.80 -61.62 -0.88
N ALA A 233 22.73 -62.63 -0.02
CA ALA A 233 21.49 -62.96 0.67
C ALA A 233 21.12 -61.82 1.63
N LEU A 234 19.95 -61.20 1.43
CA LEU A 234 19.42 -60.18 2.33
C LEU A 234 19.02 -60.83 3.66
N LYS A 235 19.17 -60.11 4.77
CA LYS A 235 18.76 -60.59 6.10
C LYS A 235 17.54 -59.85 6.60
N TYR A 236 16.82 -60.44 7.54
CA TYR A 236 15.74 -59.74 8.26
C TYR A 236 16.24 -58.46 8.94
N SER A 237 17.48 -58.46 9.46
CA SER A 237 18.11 -57.26 10.00
C SER A 237 18.32 -56.16 8.97
N ASP A 238 18.55 -56.50 7.69
CA ASP A 238 18.67 -55.53 6.60
C ASP A 238 17.31 -54.84 6.36
N LEU A 239 16.21 -55.60 6.38
CA LEU A 239 14.84 -55.09 6.26
C LEU A 239 14.49 -54.09 7.37
N ILE A 240 14.77 -54.45 8.62
CA ILE A 240 14.53 -53.57 9.78
C ILE A 240 15.41 -52.32 9.73
N THR A 241 16.68 -52.48 9.36
CA THR A 241 17.63 -51.36 9.25
C THR A 241 17.18 -50.36 8.19
N GLU A 242 16.84 -50.83 6.98
CA GLU A 242 16.41 -49.95 5.88
C GLU A 242 15.11 -49.23 6.23
N ARG A 243 14.16 -49.93 6.88
CA ARG A 243 12.92 -49.34 7.37
C ARG A 243 13.16 -48.18 8.34
N GLU A 244 14.08 -48.32 9.29
CA GLU A 244 14.40 -47.25 10.24
C GLU A 244 15.17 -46.10 9.56
N GLN A 245 16.01 -46.41 8.56
CA GLN A 245 16.66 -45.40 7.74
C GLN A 245 15.65 -44.58 6.93
N LEU A 246 14.69 -45.22 6.25
CA LEU A 246 13.57 -44.56 5.56
C LEU A 246 12.80 -43.63 6.51
N ARG A 247 12.54 -44.08 7.74
CA ARG A 247 11.87 -43.25 8.76
C ARG A 247 12.70 -42.03 9.12
N THR A 248 14.01 -42.18 9.30
CA THR A 248 14.91 -41.06 9.60
C THR A 248 15.00 -40.08 8.43
N ARG A 249 15.15 -40.58 7.20
CA ARG A 249 15.15 -39.75 5.97
C ARG A 249 13.84 -38.98 5.83
N TYR A 250 12.70 -39.63 6.01
CA TYR A 250 11.39 -38.99 5.98
C TYR A 250 11.27 -37.87 7.03
N ASN A 251 11.66 -38.13 8.28
CA ASN A 251 11.59 -37.13 9.35
C ASN A 251 12.48 -35.92 9.08
N ASN A 252 13.67 -36.13 8.51
CA ASN A 252 14.57 -35.04 8.11
C ASN A 252 13.93 -34.20 6.99
N LEU A 253 13.41 -34.84 5.94
CA LEU A 253 12.72 -34.14 4.85
C LEU A 253 11.51 -33.34 5.36
N LEU A 254 10.76 -33.88 6.32
CA LEU A 254 9.65 -33.19 6.94
C LEU A 254 10.11 -31.94 7.70
N ALA A 255 11.17 -32.04 8.50
CA ALA A 255 11.72 -30.91 9.24
C ALA A 255 12.26 -29.81 8.32
N GLU A 256 12.97 -30.20 7.25
CA GLU A 256 13.45 -29.25 6.25
C GLU A 256 12.29 -28.58 5.50
N SER A 257 11.24 -29.34 5.14
CA SER A 257 10.05 -28.80 4.48
C SER A 257 9.29 -27.81 5.36
N GLN A 258 9.19 -28.07 6.65
CA GLN A 258 8.58 -27.13 7.61
C GLN A 258 9.41 -25.85 7.74
N THR A 259 10.74 -25.98 7.72
CA THR A 259 11.65 -24.83 7.74
C THR A 259 11.47 -23.97 6.50
N ALA A 260 11.51 -24.57 5.30
CA ALA A 260 11.31 -23.85 4.04
C ALA A 260 9.93 -23.15 3.97
N GLN A 261 8.87 -23.80 4.46
CA GLN A 261 7.53 -23.19 4.52
C GLN A 261 7.47 -22.00 5.49
N LYS A 262 8.16 -22.09 6.64
CA LYS A 262 8.24 -20.98 7.59
C LYS A 262 8.97 -19.79 6.98
N GLU A 263 10.08 -20.04 6.29
CA GLU A 263 10.84 -19.00 5.59
C GLU A 263 10.03 -18.37 4.45
N ALA A 264 9.33 -19.19 3.65
CA ALA A 264 8.40 -18.71 2.63
C ALA A 264 7.34 -17.78 3.22
N LYS A 265 6.72 -18.15 4.35
CA LYS A 265 5.72 -17.32 5.03
C LYS A 265 6.29 -15.97 5.47
N GLU A 266 7.50 -15.94 6.02
CA GLU A 266 8.16 -14.68 6.40
C GLU A 266 8.45 -13.80 5.18
N VAL A 267 8.89 -14.39 4.06
CA VAL A 267 9.13 -13.64 2.82
C VAL A 267 7.82 -13.09 2.25
N THR A 268 6.74 -13.88 2.26
CA THR A 268 5.41 -13.42 1.85
C THR A 268 4.96 -12.21 2.67
N ARG A 269 5.11 -12.25 4.00
CA ARG A 269 4.79 -11.10 4.86
C ARG A 269 5.60 -9.86 4.48
N LYS A 270 6.90 -10.00 4.18
CA LYS A 270 7.74 -8.87 3.73
C LYS A 270 7.24 -8.30 2.41
N LEU A 271 6.84 -9.13 1.45
CA LEU A 271 6.27 -8.69 0.17
C LEU A 271 4.93 -7.95 0.36
N GLU A 272 4.05 -8.43 1.25
CA GLU A 272 2.80 -7.74 1.61
C GLU A 272 3.06 -6.38 2.26
N GLU A 273 4.07 -6.27 3.12
CA GLU A 273 4.49 -4.99 3.71
C GLU A 273 5.04 -4.02 2.66
N LEU A 274 5.80 -4.50 1.66
CA LEU A 274 6.25 -3.67 0.54
C LEU A 274 5.08 -3.16 -0.30
N ALA A 275 4.10 -4.01 -0.60
CA ALA A 275 2.90 -3.62 -1.33
C ALA A 275 2.09 -2.57 -0.55
N THR A 276 1.97 -2.76 0.77
CA THR A 276 1.30 -1.80 1.66
C THR A 276 2.05 -0.47 1.72
N LEU A 277 3.39 -0.47 1.77
CA LEU A 277 4.22 0.73 1.71
C LEU A 277 4.04 1.50 0.38
N ALA A 278 3.97 0.78 -0.74
CA ALA A 278 3.69 1.39 -2.04
C ALA A 278 2.30 2.01 -2.11
N GLY A 279 1.27 1.33 -1.59
CA GLY A 279 -0.08 1.87 -1.48
C GLY A 279 -0.14 3.14 -0.61
N LEU A 280 0.63 3.17 0.47
CA LEU A 280 0.77 4.32 1.36
C LEU A 280 1.44 5.51 0.63
N ASP A 281 2.52 5.28 -0.13
CA ASP A 281 3.17 6.32 -0.94
C ASP A 281 2.20 6.90 -1.99
N ASN A 282 1.40 6.06 -2.63
CA ASN A 282 0.37 6.48 -3.57
C ASN A 282 -0.69 7.37 -2.91
N ASN A 283 -1.21 6.98 -1.74
CA ASN A 283 -2.17 7.80 -0.99
C ASN A 283 -1.57 9.14 -0.56
N ARG A 284 -0.29 9.17 -0.14
CA ARG A 284 0.43 10.42 0.14
C ARG A 284 0.43 11.32 -1.09
N MET A 285 0.77 10.77 -2.26
CA MET A 285 0.80 11.54 -3.51
C MET A 285 -0.57 12.06 -3.94
N ILE A 286 -1.65 11.30 -3.73
CA ILE A 286 -3.02 11.78 -3.96
C ILE A 286 -3.28 13.02 -3.10
N TRP A 287 -3.00 12.95 -1.79
CA TRP A 287 -3.22 14.09 -0.89
C TRP A 287 -2.39 15.31 -1.31
N VAL A 288 -1.11 15.12 -1.63
CA VAL A 288 -0.20 16.17 -2.13
C VAL A 288 -0.75 16.82 -3.40
N GLN A 289 -1.20 16.03 -4.37
CA GLN A 289 -1.74 16.54 -5.63
C GLN A 289 -3.01 17.37 -5.43
N GLN A 290 -3.94 16.91 -4.57
CA GLN A 290 -5.13 17.70 -4.28
C GLN A 290 -4.78 19.00 -3.54
N SER A 291 -3.87 18.95 -2.56
CA SER A 291 -3.43 20.15 -1.84
C SER A 291 -2.79 21.19 -2.79
N ARG A 292 -1.97 20.75 -3.76
CA ARG A 292 -1.37 21.61 -4.78
C ARG A 292 -2.38 22.36 -5.64
N LYS A 293 -3.47 21.70 -6.04
CA LYS A 293 -4.53 22.37 -6.81
C LYS A 293 -5.03 23.63 -6.12
N LEU A 294 -5.15 23.59 -4.79
CA LEU A 294 -5.52 24.76 -4.01
C LEU A 294 -4.42 25.81 -4.03
N SER A 295 -3.19 25.48 -3.63
CA SER A 295 -2.10 26.48 -3.59
C SER A 295 -1.87 27.15 -4.95
N ASP A 296 -1.87 26.38 -6.03
CA ASP A 296 -1.66 26.88 -7.40
C ASP A 296 -2.79 27.82 -7.81
N SER A 297 -4.04 27.46 -7.50
CA SER A 297 -5.19 28.34 -7.76
C SER A 297 -5.11 29.63 -6.95
N LEU A 298 -4.70 29.58 -5.68
CA LEU A 298 -4.51 30.78 -4.85
C LEU A 298 -3.38 31.68 -5.39
N TYR A 299 -2.28 31.11 -5.87
CA TYR A 299 -1.22 31.88 -6.54
C TYR A 299 -1.71 32.54 -7.85
N ARG A 300 -2.51 31.85 -8.66
CA ARG A 300 -3.15 32.43 -9.86
C ARG A 300 -4.09 33.61 -9.51
N PHE A 301 -4.77 33.57 -8.36
CA PHE A 301 -5.54 34.73 -7.89
C PHE A 301 -4.63 35.90 -7.47
N LEU A 302 -3.45 35.63 -6.89
CA LEU A 302 -2.49 36.67 -6.51
C LEU A 302 -1.82 37.35 -7.71
N GLU A 303 -1.65 36.66 -8.83
CA GLU A 303 -1.18 37.25 -10.08
C GLU A 303 -2.12 38.35 -10.57
N ASN A 304 -3.42 38.20 -10.30
CA ASN A 304 -4.47 39.18 -10.59
C ASN A 304 -4.74 40.09 -9.38
N ASP A 305 -3.68 40.68 -8.82
CA ASP A 305 -3.69 41.51 -7.60
C ASP A 305 -4.83 42.55 -7.57
N VAL A 306 -5.93 42.18 -6.90
CA VAL A 306 -7.17 42.97 -6.81
C VAL A 306 -6.92 44.38 -6.24
N SER A 307 -5.87 44.56 -5.43
CA SER A 307 -5.55 45.87 -4.84
C SER A 307 -5.02 46.90 -5.84
N LYS A 308 -4.56 46.44 -7.01
CA LYS A 308 -4.03 47.29 -8.09
C LYS A 308 -5.08 47.63 -9.16
N VAL A 309 -6.26 47.01 -9.09
CA VAL A 309 -7.34 47.22 -10.03
C VAL A 309 -8.04 48.54 -9.72
N LYS A 310 -8.05 49.45 -10.70
CA LYS A 310 -8.67 50.78 -10.55
C LYS A 310 -10.18 50.77 -10.80
N ASP A 311 -10.66 49.84 -11.62
CA ASP A 311 -12.07 49.73 -11.97
C ASP A 311 -12.82 48.95 -10.87
N PRO A 312 -13.76 49.58 -10.14
CA PRO A 312 -14.58 48.94 -9.12
C PRO A 312 -15.35 47.72 -9.63
N THR A 313 -15.83 47.75 -10.86
CA THR A 313 -16.61 46.64 -11.44
C THR A 313 -15.73 45.42 -11.65
N LEU A 314 -14.49 45.63 -12.11
CA LEU A 314 -13.52 44.54 -12.29
C LEU A 314 -13.06 43.96 -10.96
N VAL A 315 -12.90 44.78 -9.91
CA VAL A 315 -12.64 44.30 -8.54
C VAL A 315 -13.77 43.37 -8.09
N ASN A 316 -15.03 43.79 -8.22
CA ASN A 316 -16.16 42.97 -7.80
C ASN A 316 -16.23 41.64 -8.56
N GLN A 317 -16.02 41.65 -9.88
CA GLN A 317 -15.98 40.44 -10.70
C GLN A 317 -14.91 39.45 -10.23
N GLN A 318 -13.70 39.91 -9.92
CA GLN A 318 -12.62 39.06 -9.42
C GLN A 318 -12.94 38.48 -8.04
N ILE A 319 -13.52 39.28 -7.14
CA ILE A 319 -13.95 38.82 -5.81
C ILE A 319 -15.08 37.79 -5.91
N GLU A 320 -16.04 38.00 -6.81
CA GLU A 320 -17.13 37.05 -7.07
C GLU A 320 -16.60 35.74 -7.66
N GLN A 321 -15.66 35.82 -8.59
CA GLN A 321 -14.99 34.65 -9.15
C GLN A 321 -14.24 33.87 -8.06
N PHE A 322 -13.50 34.56 -7.18
CA PHE A 322 -12.81 33.91 -6.07
C PHE A 322 -13.79 33.30 -5.06
N SER A 323 -14.90 33.98 -4.77
CA SER A 323 -15.97 33.47 -3.92
C SER A 323 -16.64 32.23 -4.51
N ALA A 324 -16.90 32.21 -5.82
CA ALA A 324 -17.44 31.06 -6.52
C ALA A 324 -16.47 29.87 -6.49
N TYR A 325 -15.18 30.11 -6.73
CA TYR A 325 -14.13 29.10 -6.59
C TYR A 325 -14.10 28.52 -5.17
N MET A 326 -14.07 29.36 -4.14
CA MET A 326 -14.06 28.90 -2.74
C MET A 326 -15.30 28.09 -2.38
N LYS A 327 -16.49 28.47 -2.88
CA LYS A 327 -17.72 27.67 -2.73
C LYS A 327 -17.62 26.31 -3.41
N SER A 328 -16.98 26.25 -4.58
CA SER A 328 -16.84 25.00 -5.34
C SER A 328 -16.11 23.93 -4.53
N ILE A 329 -15.10 24.31 -3.73
CA ILE A 329 -14.32 23.41 -2.86
C ILE A 329 -15.21 22.68 -1.85
N TYR A 330 -16.23 23.36 -1.32
CA TYR A 330 -17.17 22.76 -0.37
C TYR A 330 -18.25 21.92 -1.08
N SER A 331 -18.58 22.23 -2.34
CA SER A 331 -19.64 21.56 -3.09
C SER A 331 -19.25 20.20 -3.70
N VAL A 332 -17.95 19.87 -3.77
CA VAL A 332 -17.43 18.59 -4.29
C VAL A 332 -17.79 17.38 -3.37
N THR A 333 -18.57 17.58 -2.31
CA THR A 333 -18.89 16.56 -1.30
C THR A 333 -20.01 15.57 -1.64
N ARG A 334 -20.49 15.43 -2.88
CA ARG A 334 -21.45 14.37 -3.23
C ARG A 334 -21.26 13.81 -4.64
N ASN A 335 -20.46 12.75 -4.75
CA ASN A 335 -20.82 11.63 -5.62
C ASN A 335 -21.09 10.44 -4.70
N ALA A 336 -22.30 9.90 -4.84
CA ALA A 336 -22.83 8.76 -4.08
C ALA A 336 -22.11 7.45 -4.43
#